data_AF-A0A420HGW3-F1
#
_entry.id   AF-A0A420HGW3-F1
#
_cell.length_a   1.000
_cell.length_b   1.000
_cell.length_c   1.000
_cell.angle_alpha   90.00
_cell.angle_beta   90.00
_cell.angle_gamma   90.00
#
_symmetry.space_group_name_H-M   'P 1'
#
loop_
_entity.id
_entity.type
_entity.pdbx_description
1 polymer ?
#
loop_
_entity_poly.entity_id
_entity_poly.type
_entity_poly.pdbx_seq_one_letter_code
_entity_poly.pdbx_strand_id
1 'polypeptide(L)'
;MSHENEPCSSENDDPTFFTTLLKYNPIRNYPLTNIVLLTGQAVYETWAIFMITIWRTNGMLELVADGRKPSKDADTVEVRAYTALYNAAIVIFLQAIVSHILKVVLERSDPHLIWM
;
A
#
# COMPACT_ATOMS: atom_id res chain seq x y z
N MET A 1 -29.36 -33.49 -1.00
CA MET A 1 -28.06 -32.81 -0.89
C MET A 1 -28.01 -31.79 -2.01
N SER A 2 -28.51 -30.59 -1.73
CA SER A 2 -28.51 -29.47 -2.67
C SER A 2 -27.27 -28.65 -2.36
N HIS A 3 -26.32 -28.62 -3.30
CA HIS A 3 -25.20 -27.68 -3.25
C HIS A 3 -25.74 -26.30 -3.63
N GLU A 4 -26.11 -25.51 -2.62
CA GLU A 4 -26.23 -24.07 -2.78
C GLU A 4 -24.80 -23.51 -2.83
N ASN A 5 -24.38 -23.12 -4.04
CA ASN A 5 -23.23 -22.25 -4.18
C ASN A 5 -23.60 -20.91 -3.57
N GLU A 6 -23.12 -20.65 -2.36
CA GLU A 6 -23.07 -19.30 -1.82
C GLU A 6 -22.30 -18.41 -2.82
N PRO A 7 -22.87 -17.29 -3.29
CA PRO A 7 -22.06 -16.29 -3.94
C PRO A 7 -21.10 -15.74 -2.88
N CYS A 8 -19.79 -15.83 -3.16
CA CYS A 8 -18.77 -15.11 -2.41
C CYS A 8 -18.94 -13.60 -2.67
N SER A 9 -19.94 -12.98 -2.03
CA SER A 9 -20.07 -11.53 -1.87
C SER A 9 -19.42 -11.18 -0.53
N SER A 10 -18.43 -10.32 -0.42
CA SER A 10 -18.21 -9.08 -1.13
C SER A 10 -16.71 -8.74 -1.15
N GLU A 11 -16.12 -8.49 -2.32
CA GLU A 11 -15.04 -7.49 -2.37
C GLU A 11 -15.64 -6.23 -1.72
N ASN A 12 -15.03 -5.75 -0.64
CA ASN A 12 -15.47 -4.53 0.04
C ASN A 12 -15.21 -3.35 -0.91
N ASP A 13 -16.07 -3.19 -1.90
CA ASP A 13 -16.16 -2.05 -2.80
C ASP A 13 -16.77 -0.88 -2.04
N ASP A 14 -16.07 -0.40 -1.02
CA ASP A 14 -16.36 0.89 -0.41
C ASP A 14 -15.88 1.96 -1.40
N PRO A 15 -16.80 2.68 -2.07
CA PRO A 15 -16.44 3.66 -3.10
C PRO A 15 -15.77 4.91 -2.51
N THR A 16 -15.67 5.00 -1.18
CA THR A 16 -15.12 6.13 -0.45
C THR A 16 -13.96 5.74 0.47
N PHE A 17 -13.38 4.56 0.27
CA PHE A 17 -12.34 4.03 1.14
C PHE A 17 -11.12 4.98 1.24
N PHE A 18 -10.51 5.36 0.12
CA PHE A 18 -9.30 6.17 0.07
C PHE A 18 -9.56 7.63 0.45
N THR A 19 -10.70 8.20 0.07
CA THR A 19 -11.11 9.54 0.51
C THR A 19 -11.32 9.58 2.02
N THR A 20 -11.94 8.56 2.60
CA THR A 20 -12.07 8.39 4.06
C THR A 20 -10.72 8.24 4.72
N LEU A 21 -9.87 7.37 4.16
CA LEU A 21 -8.52 7.10 4.67
C LEU A 21 -7.66 8.37 4.70
N LEU A 22 -7.63 9.12 3.59
CA LEU A 22 -6.88 10.37 3.47
C LEU A 22 -7.41 11.46 4.42
N LYS A 23 -8.72 11.51 4.65
CA LYS A 23 -9.35 12.46 5.58
C LYS A 23 -8.90 12.22 7.02
N TYR A 24 -8.82 10.97 7.46
CA TYR A 24 -8.44 10.63 8.84
C TYR A 24 -6.93 10.44 9.04
N ASN A 25 -6.21 10.10 7.97
CA ASN A 25 -4.76 9.91 7.94
C ASN A 25 -4.16 10.80 6.86
N PRO A 26 -4.08 12.13 7.10
CA PRO A 26 -3.47 13.03 6.13
C PRO A 26 -2.01 12.62 5.92
N ILE A 27 -1.55 12.68 4.66
CA ILE A 27 -0.19 12.30 4.28
C ILE A 27 0.82 13.12 5.08
N ARG A 28 1.72 12.43 5.78
CA ARG A 28 2.79 13.05 6.56
C ARG A 28 4.14 12.56 6.07
N ASN A 29 5.01 13.50 5.73
CA ASN A 29 6.39 13.20 5.38
C ASN A 29 7.25 13.36 6.63
N TYR A 30 7.75 12.25 7.15
CA TYR A 30 8.76 12.23 8.19
C TYR A 30 10.01 11.54 7.66
N PRO A 31 11.22 12.07 7.93
CA PRO A 31 12.44 11.39 7.56
C PRO A 31 12.55 10.06 8.31
N LEU A 32 12.78 8.98 7.57
CA LEU A 32 12.91 7.64 8.13
C LEU A 32 14.36 7.41 8.58
N THR A 33 14.74 7.98 9.73
CA THR A 33 16.13 7.99 10.21
C THR A 33 16.59 6.68 10.85
N ASN A 34 15.67 5.82 11.30
CA ASN A 34 15.97 4.61 12.07
C ASN A 34 15.39 3.33 11.44
N ILE A 35 15.20 3.32 10.12
CA ILE A 35 14.69 2.13 9.44
C ILE A 35 15.83 1.24 8.95
N VAL A 36 15.59 -0.07 8.95
CA VAL A 36 16.42 -1.00 8.18
C VAL A 36 16.20 -0.70 6.71
N LEU A 37 17.27 -0.62 5.92
CA LEU A 37 17.17 -0.46 4.47
C LEU A 37 17.04 -1.84 3.81
N LEU A 38 16.09 -2.01 2.90
CA LEU A 38 16.00 -3.26 2.12
C LEU A 38 17.16 -3.32 1.14
N THR A 39 18.14 -4.17 1.42
CA THR A 39 19.33 -4.40 0.58
C THR A 39 19.30 -5.77 -0.11
N GLY A 40 18.39 -6.65 0.30
CA GLY A 40 18.21 -7.99 -0.25
C GLY A 40 17.43 -8.91 0.69
N GLN A 41 17.32 -10.19 0.32
CA GLN A 41 16.48 -11.16 1.04
C GLN A 41 16.86 -11.34 2.51
N ALA A 42 18.16 -11.27 2.84
CA ALA A 42 18.65 -11.51 4.19
C ALA A 42 18.12 -10.52 5.25
N VAL A 43 17.74 -9.31 4.82
CA VAL A 43 17.19 -8.26 5.71
C VAL A 43 15.68 -8.07 5.52
N TYR A 44 15.06 -8.85 4.64
CA TYR A 44 13.68 -8.66 4.23
C TYR A 44 12.70 -8.78 5.39
N GLU A 45 12.83 -9.80 6.24
CA GLU A 45 11.91 -10.03 7.36
C GLU A 45 11.88 -8.84 8.33
N THR A 46 13.06 -8.39 8.78
CA THR A 46 13.18 -7.23 9.67
C THR A 46 12.68 -5.95 8.99
N TRP A 47 13.05 -5.73 7.74
CA TRP A 47 12.56 -4.60 6.95
C TRP A 47 11.03 -4.60 6.84
N ALA A 48 10.43 -5.75 6.53
CA ALA A 48 9.00 -5.92 6.37
C ALA A 48 8.24 -5.57 7.66
N ILE A 49 8.74 -5.98 8.83
CA ILE A 49 8.16 -5.63 10.13
C ILE A 49 8.14 -4.11 10.37
N PHE A 50 9.26 -3.43 10.06
CA PHE A 50 9.35 -1.97 10.16
C PHE A 50 8.36 -1.30 9.22
N MET A 51 8.30 -1.76 7.97
CA MET A 51 7.43 -1.18 6.95
C MET A 51 5.96 -1.40 7.25
N ILE A 52 5.53 -2.59 7.69
CA ILE A 52 4.14 -2.83 8.14
C ILE A 52 3.74 -1.84 9.24
N THR A 53 4.65 -1.55 10.17
CA THR A 53 4.41 -0.57 11.24
C THR A 53 4.25 0.85 10.68
N ILE A 54 5.11 1.24 9.74
CA ILE A 54 5.03 2.54 9.06
C ILE A 54 3.71 2.65 8.26
N TRP A 55 3.30 1.61 7.56
CA TRP A 55 2.06 1.63 6.79
C TRP A 55 0.82 1.68 7.67
N ARG A 56 0.78 0.91 8.76
CA ARG A 56 -0.31 0.99 9.74
C ARG A 56 -0.44 2.39 10.34
N THR A 57 0.68 2.99 10.75
CA THR A 57 0.70 4.33 11.36
C THR A 57 0.30 5.45 10.40
N ASN A 58 0.48 5.25 9.10
CA ASN A 58 0.04 6.19 8.07
C ASN A 58 -1.33 5.85 7.46
N GLY A 59 -1.99 4.77 7.92
CA GLY A 59 -3.23 4.29 7.32
C GLY A 59 -3.07 3.91 5.85
N MET A 60 -1.96 3.27 5.47
CA MET A 60 -1.68 2.86 4.07
C MET A 60 -1.47 1.35 3.93
N LEU A 61 -1.70 0.56 4.99
CA LEU A 61 -1.42 -0.88 4.98
C LEU A 61 -2.25 -1.59 3.90
N GLU A 62 -3.53 -1.30 3.81
CA GLU A 62 -4.44 -1.94 2.87
C GLU A 62 -4.08 -1.60 1.41
N LEU A 63 -3.61 -0.38 1.16
CA LEU A 63 -3.12 0.04 -0.17
C LEU A 63 -1.82 -0.70 -0.53
N VAL A 64 -0.86 -0.72 0.40
CA VAL A 64 0.54 -1.10 0.09
C VAL A 64 0.78 -2.60 0.29
N ALA A 65 0.27 -3.17 1.38
CA ALA A 65 0.49 -4.57 1.75
C ALA A 65 -0.61 -5.49 1.23
N ASP A 66 -1.87 -5.04 1.21
CA ASP A 66 -2.98 -5.86 0.70
C ASP A 66 -3.30 -5.57 -0.78
N GLY A 67 -2.68 -4.55 -1.37
CA GLY A 67 -2.83 -4.22 -2.78
C GLY A 67 -4.22 -3.67 -3.15
N ARG A 68 -4.94 -3.09 -2.18
CA ARG A 68 -6.28 -2.53 -2.41
C ARG A 68 -6.24 -1.41 -3.45
N LYS A 69 -7.16 -1.49 -4.42
CA LYS A 69 -7.33 -0.51 -5.50
C LYS A 69 -8.72 0.13 -5.40
N PRO A 70 -8.94 1.31 -6.01
CA PRO A 70 -10.28 1.87 -6.11
C PRO A 70 -11.22 0.90 -6.81
N SER A 71 -12.49 0.91 -6.41
CA SER A 71 -13.53 0.18 -7.14
C SER A 71 -13.57 0.65 -8.60
N LYS A 72 -14.02 -0.22 -9.51
CA LYS A 72 -14.17 0.12 -10.93
C LYS A 72 -15.13 1.28 -11.16
N ASP A 73 -16.09 1.45 -10.26
CA ASP A 73 -17.12 2.51 -10.30
C ASP A 73 -16.74 3.72 -9.44
N ALA A 74 -15.50 3.78 -8.93
CA ALA A 74 -15.03 4.88 -8.10
C ALA A 74 -15.07 6.22 -8.88
N ASP A 75 -15.47 7.27 -8.18
CA ASP A 75 -15.49 8.60 -8.77
C ASP A 75 -14.06 9.18 -8.93
N THR A 76 -13.97 10.35 -9.58
CA THR A 76 -12.68 10.98 -9.82
C THR A 76 -11.98 11.42 -8.52
N VAL A 77 -12.74 11.69 -7.45
CA VAL A 77 -12.20 12.15 -6.17
C VAL A 77 -11.53 10.99 -5.45
N GLU A 78 -12.16 9.82 -5.45
CA GLU A 78 -11.63 8.58 -4.89
C GLU A 78 -10.34 8.14 -5.62
N VAL A 79 -10.35 8.15 -6.95
CA VAL A 79 -9.15 7.83 -7.75
C VAL A 79 -8.00 8.81 -7.45
N ARG A 80 -8.31 10.09 -7.23
CA ARG A 80 -7.29 11.10 -6.83
C ARG A 80 -6.77 10.85 -5.41
N ALA A 81 -7.63 10.48 -4.47
CA ALA A 81 -7.21 10.16 -3.11
C ALA A 81 -6.29 8.94 -3.09
N TYR A 82 -6.64 7.88 -3.82
CA TYR A 82 -5.77 6.72 -4.05
C TYR A 82 -4.42 7.14 -4.64
N THR A 83 -4.43 7.94 -5.70
CA THR A 83 -3.21 8.40 -6.37
C THR A 83 -2.29 9.17 -5.41
N ALA A 84 -2.85 10.01 -4.54
CA ALA A 84 -2.10 10.76 -3.55
C ALA A 84 -1.42 9.84 -2.51
N LEU A 85 -2.16 8.88 -1.98
CA LEU A 85 -1.65 7.88 -1.02
C LEU A 85 -0.60 6.97 -1.66
N TYR A 86 -0.84 6.52 -2.90
CA TYR A 86 0.12 5.76 -3.68
C TYR A 86 1.44 6.52 -3.84
N ASN A 87 1.39 7.79 -4.23
CA ASN A 87 2.60 8.62 -4.37
C ASN A 87 3.33 8.80 -3.03
N ALA A 88 2.60 8.93 -1.93
CA ALA A 88 3.20 8.99 -0.59
C ALA A 88 3.92 7.68 -0.22
N ALA A 89 3.34 6.53 -0.58
CA ALA A 89 4.00 5.23 -0.39
C ALA A 89 5.32 5.13 -1.18
N ILE A 90 5.35 5.61 -2.42
CA ILE A 90 6.58 5.66 -3.22
C ILE A 90 7.68 6.52 -2.56
N VAL A 91 7.32 7.66 -1.96
CA VAL A 91 8.26 8.54 -1.24
C VAL A 91 8.88 7.84 -0.02
N ILE A 92 8.10 7.01 0.67
CA ILE A 92 8.60 6.20 1.77
C ILE A 92 9.51 5.08 1.27
N PHE A 93 9.16 4.41 0.16
CA PHE A 93 10.02 3.40 -0.46
C PHE A 93 11.35 3.96 -0.96
N LEU A 94 11.38 5.20 -1.47
CA LEU A 94 12.62 5.89 -1.84
C LEU A 94 13.62 6.00 -0.67
N GLN A 95 13.13 6.05 0.56
CA GLN A 95 13.97 6.11 1.76
C GLN A 95 14.29 4.72 2.33
N ALA A 96 13.44 3.72 2.05
CA ALA A 96 13.47 2.40 2.68
C ALA A 96 14.05 1.28 1.83
N ILE A 97 14.36 1.52 0.56
CA ILE A 97 14.79 0.49 -0.39
C ILE A 97 16.01 0.98 -1.17
N VAL A 98 17.00 0.12 -1.37
CA VAL A 98 18.13 0.42 -2.28
C VAL A 98 17.66 0.56 -3.73
N SER A 99 18.36 1.42 -4.48
CA SER A 99 17.97 1.82 -5.85
C SER A 99 17.70 0.65 -6.81
N HIS A 100 18.51 -0.43 -6.77
CA HIS A 100 18.35 -1.54 -7.69
C HIS A 100 17.10 -2.39 -7.42
N ILE A 101 16.67 -2.52 -6.16
CA ILE A 101 15.40 -3.19 -5.80
C ILE A 101 14.23 -2.25 -6.09
N LEU A 102 14.37 -0.98 -5.74
CA LEU A 102 13.34 0.03 -5.98
C LEU A 102 12.98 0.14 -7.47
N LYS A 103 13.96 0.05 -8.36
CA LYS A 103 13.74 0.05 -9.81
C LYS A 103 12.72 -1.01 -10.23
N VAL A 104 12.80 -2.22 -9.67
CA VAL A 104 11.87 -3.32 -9.98
C VAL A 104 10.45 -2.98 -9.52
N VAL A 105 10.30 -2.36 -8.34
CA VAL A 105 9.00 -1.93 -7.81
C VAL A 105 8.38 -0.85 -8.70
N LEU A 106 9.19 0.14 -9.10
CA LEU A 106 8.72 1.26 -9.94
C LEU A 106 8.37 0.82 -11.36
N GLU A 107 9.17 -0.06 -11.97
CA GLU A 107 8.89 -0.59 -13.32
C GLU A 107 7.55 -1.33 -13.39
N ARG A 108 7.13 -1.96 -12.30
CA ARG A 108 5.86 -2.68 -12.24
C ARG A 108 4.67 -1.83 -11.78
N SER A 109 4.91 -0.60 -11.32
CA SER A 109 3.87 0.35 -10.88
C SER A 109 2.89 -0.22 -9.84
N ASP A 110 3.34 -1.16 -9.02
CA ASP A 110 2.52 -1.78 -7.98
C ASP A 110 3.37 -2.07 -6.72
N PRO A 111 3.24 -1.23 -5.67
CA PRO A 111 3.87 -1.38 -4.37
C PRO A 111 3.63 -2.74 -3.72
N HIS A 112 2.49 -3.38 -3.99
CA HIS A 112 2.13 -4.65 -3.38
C HIS A 112 3.11 -5.77 -3.74
N LEU A 113 3.75 -5.67 -4.90
CA LEU A 113 4.67 -6.70 -5.40
C LEU A 113 5.92 -6.89 -4.55
N ILE A 114 6.24 -5.96 -3.65
CA ILE A 114 7.36 -6.14 -2.73
C ILE A 114 7.07 -7.17 -1.64
N TRP A 115 5.80 -7.50 -1.41
CA TRP A 115 5.36 -8.40 -0.34
C TRP A 115 5.21 -9.85 -0.79
N MET A 116 5.23 -10.11 -2.10
CA MET A 116 5.07 -11.43 -2.72
C MET A 116 6.40 -12.05 -3.09
#